data_AF-A0A2S2PJ03-F1
#
_entry.id   AF-A0A2S2PJ03-F1
#
_cell.length_a   1.000
_cell.length_b   1.000
_cell.length_c   1.000
_cell.angle_alpha   90.00
_cell.angle_beta   90.00
_cell.angle_gamma   90.00
#
_symmetry.space_group_name_H-M   'P 1'
#
loop_
_entity.id
_entity.type
_entity.pdbx_description
1 polymer ?
#
loop_
_entity_poly.entity_id
_entity_poly.type
_entity_poly.pdbx_seq_one_letter_code
_entity_poly.pdbx_strand_id
1 'polypeptide(L)'
;MQDILSVLPEWGSLYILTTKGSLSQLIEKDLQSKLTVLFKKNLYDVAVRMAKCQQYDSQALVDIFRQYGDHLYTKGDHSGAVEQYIKTIGKLEPSYVIKKFLDSQYIDSLTTYLHALHKSGGATKDHTTLLFNCYSKLNSLDKLQEFIVIKDENIDFDVDVAIKVCRQSSLENALALAEKHNRHSLYIKILLEDRHEYTSALEYIEKLSIDQSVQTIKQYSNVFIKNVPKETVSFLKKLCSTWYTTTNVDLSGNSAQPEDFIYLLLDDSECLVDFLEHFDNFLDKWSTSLLNTYIEHCLIVWKNENNQENRSKIEKKIINILQSADIKMCDHYQVLILATSFEFKPAIVYIFEHNKQYSKLIRYFLSLNDYTGAIECCRKYGQVEPKLWILVFNTAMVDDMFPPFMLEEILNEIEKKSLLSAHFTITSLAKSKTFNIGHARAYLTSLFGAEKKILEKDKEMVDKYQKDTENLKHTIEKLKNCAVVFQGLRCSACNNQLELPSIHFMCQHSYHQHCFQAFSESDDDCPACTPNN
;
A
#
# COMPACT_ATOMS: atom_id res chain seq x y z
N MET A 1 -11.74 -65.89 87.04
CA MET A 1 -13.01 -65.20 86.76
C MET A 1 -13.63 -64.87 88.11
N GLN A 2 -13.90 -63.61 88.41
CA GLN A 2 -14.56 -63.21 89.64
C GLN A 2 -16.06 -63.44 89.46
N ASP A 3 -16.69 -64.24 90.32
CA ASP A 3 -18.13 -64.49 90.27
C ASP A 3 -18.88 -63.20 90.59
N ILE A 4 -19.68 -62.75 89.62
CA ILE A 4 -20.53 -61.56 89.72
C ILE A 4 -21.76 -61.95 90.54
N LEU A 5 -22.00 -61.24 91.65
CA LEU A 5 -23.07 -61.54 92.60
C LEU A 5 -24.38 -60.85 92.20
N SER A 6 -24.30 -59.60 91.75
CA SER A 6 -25.43 -58.85 91.20
C SER A 6 -24.96 -57.68 90.34
N VAL A 7 -25.80 -57.30 89.37
CA VAL A 7 -25.65 -56.08 88.56
C VAL A 7 -26.83 -55.18 88.89
N LEU A 8 -26.56 -54.00 89.44
CA LEU A 8 -27.56 -53.05 89.91
C LEU A 8 -27.59 -51.81 89.00
N PRO A 9 -28.66 -51.59 88.22
CA PRO A 9 -28.85 -50.38 87.41
C PRO A 9 -29.52 -49.30 88.26
N GLU A 10 -28.75 -48.53 89.02
CA GLU A 10 -29.25 -47.46 89.90
C GLU A 10 -28.52 -46.14 89.61
N TRP A 11 -29.18 -45.00 89.83
CA TRP A 11 -28.59 -43.65 89.66
C TRP A 11 -27.94 -43.38 88.30
N GLY A 12 -28.48 -43.96 87.22
CA GLY A 12 -27.97 -43.75 85.86
C GLY A 12 -26.62 -44.39 85.58
N SER A 13 -26.18 -45.38 86.38
CA SER A 13 -24.96 -46.16 86.15
C SER A 13 -25.19 -47.65 86.46
N LEU A 14 -24.35 -48.53 85.92
CA LEU A 14 -24.40 -49.96 86.20
C LEU A 14 -23.35 -50.30 87.27
N TYR A 15 -23.79 -50.78 88.43
CA TYR A 15 -22.90 -51.23 89.49
C TYR A 15 -22.77 -52.76 89.49
N ILE A 16 -21.55 -53.26 89.48
CA ILE A 16 -21.24 -54.69 89.55
C ILE A 16 -20.72 -55.00 90.96
N LEU A 17 -21.44 -55.87 91.68
CA LEU A 17 -21.02 -56.39 92.97
C LEU A 17 -20.35 -57.75 92.77
N THR A 18 -19.10 -57.91 93.19
CA THR A 18 -18.39 -59.20 93.14
C THR A 18 -18.55 -59.98 94.45
N THR A 19 -18.34 -61.30 94.42
CA THR A 19 -18.30 -62.17 95.61
C THR A 19 -17.31 -61.74 96.70
N LYS A 20 -16.36 -60.84 96.41
CA LYS A 20 -15.40 -60.29 97.39
C LYS A 20 -15.87 -59.00 98.07
N GLY A 21 -17.12 -58.56 97.82
CA GLY A 21 -17.67 -57.33 98.38
C GLY A 21 -17.16 -56.05 97.70
N SER A 22 -16.48 -56.16 96.54
CA SER A 22 -16.07 -54.97 95.77
C SER A 22 -17.19 -54.51 94.85
N LEU A 23 -17.58 -53.24 94.97
CA LEU A 23 -18.54 -52.58 94.09
C LEU A 23 -17.79 -51.83 92.98
N SER A 24 -18.03 -52.17 91.72
CA SER A 24 -17.45 -51.47 90.56
C SER A 24 -18.53 -50.70 89.81
N GLN A 25 -18.36 -49.40 89.63
CA GLN A 25 -19.27 -48.57 88.83
C GLN A 25 -18.83 -48.57 87.36
N LEU A 26 -19.74 -48.95 86.46
CA LEU A 26 -19.59 -48.79 85.03
C LEU A 26 -20.25 -47.47 84.62
N ILE A 27 -19.40 -46.52 84.22
CA ILE A 27 -19.83 -45.24 83.67
C ILE A 27 -19.72 -45.33 82.15
N GLU A 28 -20.82 -45.05 81.46
CA GLU A 28 -20.80 -44.94 80.00
C GLU A 28 -19.93 -43.75 79.60
N LYS A 29 -18.88 -44.01 78.83
CA LYS A 29 -18.03 -42.93 78.31
C LYS A 29 -18.80 -42.05 77.34
N ASP A 30 -18.49 -40.76 77.38
CA ASP A 30 -18.97 -39.79 76.41
C ASP A 30 -18.55 -40.18 74.97
N LEU A 31 -19.29 -39.69 73.98
CA LEU A 31 -19.08 -40.06 72.60
C LEU A 31 -17.69 -39.63 72.08
N GLN A 32 -17.14 -38.49 72.53
CA GLN A 32 -15.80 -38.05 72.11
C GLN A 32 -14.71 -39.00 72.63
N SER A 33 -14.80 -39.44 73.88
CA SER A 33 -13.93 -40.47 74.45
C SER A 33 -14.05 -41.82 73.73
N LYS A 34 -15.28 -42.23 73.37
CA LYS A 34 -15.52 -43.46 72.59
C LYS A 34 -14.88 -43.37 71.20
N LEU A 35 -15.09 -42.27 70.48
CA LEU A 35 -14.49 -42.02 69.18
C LEU A 35 -12.96 -41.99 69.27
N THR A 36 -12.38 -41.34 70.28
CA THR A 36 -10.93 -41.30 70.51
C THR A 36 -10.34 -42.70 70.73
N VAL A 37 -11.02 -43.56 71.48
CA VAL A 37 -10.60 -44.97 71.65
C VAL A 37 -10.71 -45.75 70.36
N LEU A 38 -11.77 -45.53 69.57
CA LEU A 38 -11.96 -46.17 68.27
C LEU A 38 -10.90 -45.73 67.25
N PHE A 39 -10.52 -44.46 67.23
CA PHE A 39 -9.42 -43.94 66.40
C PHE A 39 -8.08 -44.54 66.80
N LYS A 40 -7.78 -44.63 68.11
CA LYS A 40 -6.56 -45.31 68.58
C LYS A 40 -6.50 -46.79 68.22
N LYS A 41 -7.66 -47.45 68.06
CA LYS A 41 -7.77 -48.86 67.65
C LYS A 41 -7.94 -49.05 66.14
N ASN A 42 -7.87 -47.98 65.37
CA ASN A 42 -8.07 -47.96 63.91
C ASN A 42 -9.44 -48.51 63.45
N LEU A 43 -10.47 -48.46 64.29
CA LEU A 43 -11.83 -48.95 63.98
C LEU A 43 -12.72 -47.83 63.44
N TYR A 44 -12.29 -47.22 62.33
CA TYR A 44 -12.96 -46.07 61.73
C TYR A 44 -14.36 -46.38 61.18
N ASP A 45 -14.60 -47.58 60.62
CA ASP A 45 -15.94 -47.97 60.13
C ASP A 45 -16.98 -48.08 61.26
N VAL A 46 -16.54 -48.47 62.47
CA VAL A 46 -17.38 -48.50 63.66
C VAL A 46 -17.62 -47.08 64.16
N ALA A 47 -16.61 -46.22 64.12
CA ALA A 47 -16.72 -44.81 64.47
C ALA A 47 -17.72 -44.06 63.56
N VAL A 48 -17.69 -44.30 62.25
CA VAL A 48 -18.64 -43.70 61.28
C VAL A 48 -20.06 -44.19 61.53
N ARG A 49 -20.28 -45.49 61.75
CA ARG A 49 -21.61 -46.03 62.06
C ARG A 49 -22.16 -45.46 63.37
N MET A 50 -21.33 -45.40 64.41
CA MET A 50 -21.71 -44.82 65.70
C MET A 50 -22.08 -43.35 65.58
N ALA A 51 -21.31 -42.56 64.83
CA ALA A 51 -21.60 -41.14 64.59
C ALA A 51 -22.90 -40.93 63.79
N LYS A 52 -23.19 -41.77 62.80
CA LYS A 52 -24.46 -41.74 62.04
C LYS A 52 -25.67 -42.11 62.90
N CYS A 53 -25.55 -43.15 63.73
CA CYS A 53 -26.65 -43.60 64.60
C CYS A 53 -27.02 -42.57 65.66
N GLN A 54 -26.07 -41.76 66.12
CA GLN A 54 -26.30 -40.75 67.17
C GLN A 54 -26.58 -39.34 66.63
N GLN A 55 -26.90 -39.20 65.32
CA GLN A 55 -27.15 -37.91 64.65
C GLN A 55 -26.09 -36.85 64.97
N TYR A 56 -24.82 -37.27 64.94
CA TYR A 56 -23.72 -36.37 65.27
C TYR A 56 -23.60 -35.24 64.24
N ASP A 57 -23.12 -34.07 64.67
CA ASP A 57 -23.06 -32.90 63.81
C ASP A 57 -22.28 -33.20 62.52
N SER A 58 -22.85 -32.71 61.43
CA SER A 58 -22.34 -32.82 60.07
C SER A 58 -20.92 -32.26 59.91
N GLN A 59 -20.44 -31.38 60.80
CA GLN A 59 -19.04 -30.92 60.82
C GLN A 59 -18.11 -31.98 61.44
N ALA A 60 -18.49 -32.50 62.60
CA ALA A 60 -17.67 -33.49 63.29
C ALA A 60 -17.63 -34.82 62.54
N LEU A 61 -18.66 -35.16 61.75
CA LEU A 61 -18.65 -36.32 60.86
C LEU A 61 -17.64 -36.19 59.70
N VAL A 62 -17.36 -34.96 59.23
CA VAL A 62 -16.29 -34.69 58.25
C VAL A 62 -14.91 -34.91 58.85
N ASP A 63 -14.71 -34.57 60.13
CA ASP A 63 -13.46 -34.86 60.84
C ASP A 63 -13.18 -36.36 60.95
N ILE A 64 -14.22 -37.18 61.16
CA ILE A 64 -14.09 -38.64 61.15
C ILE A 64 -13.61 -39.13 59.78
N PHE A 65 -14.23 -38.65 58.70
CA PHE A 65 -13.82 -39.03 57.34
C PHE A 65 -12.43 -38.53 56.97
N ARG A 66 -12.03 -37.34 57.44
CA ARG A 66 -10.66 -36.82 57.28
C ARG A 66 -9.65 -37.72 57.97
N GLN A 67 -9.87 -38.05 59.25
CA GLN A 67 -8.97 -38.93 60.00
C GLN A 67 -8.92 -40.35 59.43
N TYR A 68 -10.05 -40.83 58.91
CA TYR A 68 -10.10 -42.13 58.25
C TYR A 68 -9.31 -42.13 56.93
N GLY A 69 -9.47 -41.10 56.11
CA GLY A 69 -8.69 -40.91 54.88
C GLY A 69 -7.19 -40.80 55.17
N ASP A 70 -6.79 -40.07 56.21
CA ASP A 70 -5.38 -39.91 56.62
C ASP A 70 -4.74 -41.25 57.05
N HIS A 71 -5.50 -42.06 57.79
CA HIS A 71 -5.05 -43.40 58.18
C HIS A 71 -4.89 -44.32 56.96
N LEU A 72 -5.88 -44.34 56.05
CA LEU A 72 -5.81 -45.14 54.82
C LEU A 72 -4.65 -44.69 53.92
N TYR A 73 -4.42 -43.38 53.82
CA TYR A 73 -3.28 -42.81 53.09
C TYR A 73 -1.95 -43.29 53.67
N THR A 74 -1.80 -43.26 55.00
CA THR A 74 -0.58 -43.74 55.69
C THR A 74 -0.37 -45.26 55.52
N LYS A 75 -1.47 -46.01 55.37
CA LYS A 75 -1.44 -47.45 55.13
C LYS A 75 -1.08 -47.82 53.68
N GLY A 76 -1.10 -46.85 52.75
CA GLY A 76 -0.84 -47.05 51.32
C GLY A 76 -2.07 -47.39 50.48
N ASP A 77 -3.28 -47.36 51.06
CA ASP A 77 -4.53 -47.51 50.30
C ASP A 77 -5.04 -46.14 49.84
N HIS A 78 -4.44 -45.64 48.76
CA HIS A 78 -4.69 -44.31 48.22
C HIS A 78 -6.07 -44.19 47.57
N SER A 79 -6.55 -45.24 46.90
CA SER A 79 -7.90 -45.31 46.32
C SER A 79 -8.99 -45.21 47.40
N GLY A 80 -8.88 -46.02 48.45
CA GLY A 80 -9.82 -46.00 49.56
C GLY A 80 -9.78 -44.68 50.32
N ALA A 81 -8.60 -44.08 50.47
CA ALA A 81 -8.45 -42.76 51.10
C ALA A 81 -9.21 -41.67 50.33
N VAL A 82 -9.09 -41.64 48.99
CA VAL A 82 -9.79 -40.66 48.15
C VAL A 82 -11.31 -40.79 48.27
N GLU A 83 -11.86 -42.00 48.28
CA GLU A 83 -13.31 -42.19 48.45
C GLU A 83 -13.84 -41.60 49.77
N GLN A 84 -13.02 -41.62 50.84
CA GLN A 84 -13.39 -40.96 52.09
C GLN A 84 -13.26 -39.44 51.99
N TYR A 85 -12.21 -38.93 51.34
CA TYR A 85 -12.07 -37.50 51.11
C TYR A 85 -13.18 -36.92 50.22
N ILE A 86 -13.69 -37.68 49.25
CA ILE A 86 -14.84 -37.25 48.43
C ILE A 86 -16.08 -36.96 49.31
N LYS A 87 -16.28 -37.72 50.38
CA LYS A 87 -17.39 -37.48 51.34
C LYS A 87 -17.20 -36.24 52.20
N THR A 88 -16.02 -35.62 52.17
CA THR A 88 -15.71 -34.38 52.92
C THR A 88 -15.87 -33.10 52.08
N ILE A 89 -16.22 -33.24 50.79
CA ILE A 89 -16.40 -32.12 49.87
C ILE A 89 -17.52 -31.19 50.37
N GLY A 90 -17.25 -29.87 50.32
CA GLY A 90 -18.18 -28.81 50.75
C GLY A 90 -17.89 -28.24 52.15
N LYS A 91 -17.03 -28.88 52.94
CA LYS A 91 -16.59 -28.37 54.26
C LYS A 91 -15.09 -28.42 54.48
N LEU A 92 -14.41 -29.44 53.97
CA LEU A 92 -12.95 -29.49 53.99
C LEU A 92 -12.39 -28.73 52.78
N GLU A 93 -11.33 -27.95 53.00
CA GLU A 93 -10.65 -27.25 51.91
C GLU A 93 -10.00 -28.23 50.92
N PRO A 94 -10.30 -28.14 49.61
CA PRO A 94 -9.74 -29.04 48.59
C PRO A 94 -8.21 -29.04 48.55
N SER A 95 -7.58 -27.90 48.84
CA SER A 95 -6.11 -27.74 48.90
C SER A 95 -5.43 -28.74 49.83
N TYR A 96 -6.09 -29.15 50.92
CA TYR A 96 -5.57 -30.14 51.87
C TYR A 96 -5.35 -31.49 51.18
N VAL A 97 -6.34 -31.92 50.39
CA VAL A 97 -6.32 -33.22 49.70
C VAL A 97 -5.39 -33.15 48.49
N ILE A 98 -5.48 -32.07 47.70
CA ILE A 98 -4.62 -31.87 46.52
C ILE A 98 -3.14 -31.92 46.91
N LYS A 99 -2.75 -31.27 48.03
CA LYS A 99 -1.35 -31.28 48.50
C LYS A 99 -0.82 -32.69 48.81
N LYS A 100 -1.68 -33.62 49.23
CA LYS A 100 -1.29 -35.01 49.52
C LYS A 100 -1.11 -35.84 48.24
N PHE A 101 -1.91 -35.60 47.22
CA PHE A 101 -1.92 -36.40 45.99
C PHE A 101 -1.25 -35.70 44.79
N LEU A 102 -0.42 -34.68 45.02
CA LEU A 102 0.30 -33.95 43.96
C LEU A 102 1.38 -34.79 43.25
N ASP A 103 1.85 -35.87 43.87
CA ASP A 103 2.84 -36.74 43.24
C ASP A 103 2.26 -37.42 42.01
N SER A 104 3.08 -37.49 40.96
CA SER A 104 2.79 -38.15 39.69
C SER A 104 2.31 -39.60 39.81
N GLN A 105 2.69 -40.29 40.89
CA GLN A 105 2.29 -41.67 41.15
C GLN A 105 0.81 -41.80 41.54
N TYR A 106 0.16 -40.70 41.94
CA TYR A 106 -1.22 -40.70 42.44
C TYR A 106 -2.19 -39.91 41.55
N ILE A 107 -1.83 -39.66 40.28
CA ILE A 107 -2.65 -38.84 39.37
C ILE A 107 -4.05 -39.43 39.22
N ASP A 108 -4.23 -40.76 39.17
CA ASP A 108 -5.55 -41.40 39.09
C ASP A 108 -6.45 -41.08 40.30
N SER A 109 -5.85 -41.13 41.50
CA SER A 109 -6.51 -40.83 42.77
C SER A 109 -6.87 -39.34 42.84
N LEU A 110 -5.95 -38.45 42.44
CA LEU A 110 -6.19 -37.01 42.36
C LEU A 110 -7.29 -36.68 41.34
N THR A 111 -7.29 -37.32 40.18
CA THR A 111 -8.28 -37.13 39.12
C THR A 111 -9.69 -37.48 39.60
N THR A 112 -9.83 -38.61 40.30
CA THR A 112 -11.11 -39.06 40.86
C THR A 112 -11.65 -38.05 41.88
N TYR A 113 -10.78 -37.52 42.74
CA TYR A 113 -11.15 -36.48 43.71
C TYR A 113 -11.58 -35.17 43.01
N LEU A 114 -10.77 -34.67 42.09
CA LEU A 114 -11.04 -33.41 41.36
C LEU A 114 -12.30 -33.51 40.49
N HIS A 115 -12.56 -34.66 39.88
CA HIS A 115 -13.78 -34.89 39.11
C HIS A 115 -15.03 -34.88 40.01
N ALA A 116 -14.96 -35.50 41.19
CA ALA A 116 -16.05 -35.46 42.17
C ALA A 116 -16.27 -34.04 42.74
N LEU A 117 -15.18 -33.32 43.00
CA LEU A 117 -15.23 -31.90 43.41
C LEU A 117 -15.94 -31.04 42.36
N HIS A 118 -15.62 -31.24 41.08
CA HIS A 118 -16.30 -30.54 39.98
C HIS A 118 -17.79 -30.89 39.90
N LYS A 119 -18.16 -32.17 39.99
CA LYS A 119 -19.57 -32.60 39.96
C LYS A 119 -20.41 -32.02 41.09
N SER A 120 -19.79 -31.74 42.23
CA SER A 120 -20.45 -31.10 43.38
C SER A 120 -20.57 -29.57 43.28
N GLY A 121 -20.03 -28.93 42.23
CA GLY A 121 -20.07 -27.48 42.04
C GLY A 121 -19.12 -26.67 42.92
N GLY A 122 -18.22 -27.33 43.67
CA GLY A 122 -17.24 -26.69 44.55
C GLY A 122 -15.87 -26.42 43.92
N ALA A 123 -15.74 -26.59 42.59
CA ALA A 123 -14.48 -26.42 41.89
C ALA A 123 -14.22 -24.96 41.51
N THR A 124 -12.97 -24.51 41.67
CA THR A 124 -12.47 -23.23 41.18
C THR A 124 -11.78 -23.41 39.82
N LYS A 125 -11.49 -22.29 39.12
CA LYS A 125 -10.74 -22.27 37.85
C LYS A 125 -9.44 -23.08 37.89
N ASP A 126 -8.70 -22.96 38.98
CA ASP A 126 -7.43 -23.65 39.17
C ASP A 126 -7.62 -25.17 39.34
N HIS A 127 -8.68 -25.59 40.03
CA HIS A 127 -9.01 -27.01 40.19
C HIS A 127 -9.40 -27.65 38.86
N THR A 128 -10.16 -26.95 38.03
CA THR A 128 -10.52 -27.42 36.70
C THR A 128 -9.30 -27.51 35.79
N THR A 129 -8.40 -26.52 35.83
CA THR A 129 -7.13 -26.54 35.10
C THR A 129 -6.22 -27.71 35.52
N LEU A 130 -6.12 -27.97 36.83
CA LEU A 130 -5.38 -29.13 37.34
C LEU A 130 -6.02 -30.45 36.89
N LEU A 131 -7.34 -30.52 36.84
CA LEU A 131 -8.06 -31.70 36.33
C LEU A 131 -7.74 -31.93 34.84
N PHE A 132 -7.75 -30.88 34.01
CA PHE A 132 -7.32 -30.96 32.60
C PHE A 132 -5.89 -31.50 32.47
N ASN A 133 -4.95 -30.99 33.28
CA ASN A 133 -3.57 -31.47 33.31
C ASN A 133 -3.48 -32.95 33.70
N CYS A 134 -4.27 -33.38 34.68
CA CYS A 134 -4.30 -34.79 35.12
C CYS A 134 -4.86 -35.70 34.02
N TYR A 135 -5.98 -35.33 33.39
CA TYR A 135 -6.54 -36.10 32.29
C TYR A 135 -5.61 -36.21 31.08
N SER A 136 -4.92 -35.11 30.76
CA SER A 136 -3.90 -35.08 29.70
C SER A 136 -2.76 -36.05 29.97
N LYS A 137 -2.24 -36.08 31.21
CA LYS A 137 -1.18 -37.03 31.63
C LYS A 137 -1.63 -38.49 31.63
N LEU A 138 -2.90 -38.75 31.92
CA LEU A 138 -3.47 -40.10 31.95
C LEU A 138 -3.92 -40.61 30.57
N ASN A 139 -3.79 -39.82 29.50
CA ASN A 139 -4.30 -40.13 28.15
C ASN A 139 -5.78 -40.58 28.14
N SER A 140 -6.58 -40.14 29.11
CA SER A 140 -8.00 -40.50 29.21
C SER A 140 -8.85 -39.51 28.41
N LEU A 141 -8.66 -39.56 27.08
CA LEU A 141 -9.24 -38.63 26.12
C LEU A 141 -10.79 -38.71 26.09
N ASP A 142 -11.37 -39.88 26.31
CA ASP A 142 -12.83 -40.08 26.28
C ASP A 142 -13.52 -39.29 27.40
N LYS A 143 -12.96 -39.32 28.61
CA LYS A 143 -13.50 -38.58 29.77
C LYS A 143 -13.34 -37.07 29.60
N LEU A 144 -12.29 -36.65 28.89
CA LEU A 144 -12.10 -35.24 28.50
C LEU A 144 -13.12 -34.80 27.47
N GLN A 145 -13.39 -35.62 26.45
CA GLN A 145 -14.39 -35.33 25.44
C GLN A 145 -15.80 -35.28 26.03
N GLU A 146 -16.18 -36.23 26.89
CA GLU A 146 -17.45 -36.16 27.62
C GLU A 146 -17.56 -34.85 28.41
N PHE A 147 -16.48 -34.45 29.09
CA PHE A 147 -16.45 -33.21 29.86
C PHE A 147 -16.57 -31.94 28.99
N ILE A 148 -15.98 -31.94 27.79
CA ILE A 148 -16.05 -30.83 26.83
C ILE A 148 -17.41 -30.78 26.11
N VAL A 149 -18.04 -31.94 25.88
CA VAL A 149 -19.30 -32.07 25.14
C VAL A 149 -20.52 -31.74 25.99
N ILE A 150 -20.46 -31.94 27.31
CA ILE A 150 -21.54 -31.53 28.22
C ILE A 150 -21.74 -30.01 28.08
N LYS A 151 -22.91 -29.64 27.55
CA LYS A 151 -23.35 -28.28 27.21
C LYS A 151 -23.64 -27.44 28.46
N ASP A 152 -22.73 -27.37 29.42
CA ASP A 152 -22.92 -26.48 30.56
C ASP A 152 -22.38 -25.09 30.21
N GLU A 153 -23.32 -24.19 29.91
CA GLU A 153 -23.13 -22.75 29.69
C GLU A 153 -22.52 -22.00 30.89
N ASN A 154 -22.17 -22.71 31.97
CA ASN A 154 -21.74 -22.16 33.25
C ASN A 154 -20.36 -22.65 33.73
N ILE A 155 -19.57 -23.33 32.88
CA ILE A 155 -18.23 -23.75 33.30
C ILE A 155 -17.25 -22.59 33.08
N ASP A 156 -16.95 -21.87 34.15
CA ASP A 156 -15.94 -20.82 34.19
C ASP A 156 -14.56 -21.47 34.37
N PHE A 157 -13.96 -21.95 33.28
CA PHE A 157 -12.58 -22.47 33.26
C PHE A 157 -11.73 -21.69 32.27
N ASP A 158 -10.41 -21.71 32.46
CA ASP A 158 -9.49 -21.05 31.55
C ASP A 158 -9.35 -21.87 30.25
N VAL A 159 -10.13 -21.47 29.24
CA VAL A 159 -10.14 -22.08 27.90
C VAL A 159 -8.76 -22.05 27.27
N ASP A 160 -7.97 -20.99 27.49
CA ASP A 160 -6.65 -20.86 26.86
C ASP A 160 -5.65 -21.85 27.48
N VAL A 161 -5.75 -22.10 28.79
CA VAL A 161 -4.95 -23.15 29.43
C VAL A 161 -5.43 -24.53 29.01
N ALA A 162 -6.74 -24.78 28.95
CA ALA A 162 -7.27 -26.05 28.47
C ALA A 162 -6.79 -26.38 27.03
N ILE A 163 -6.80 -25.40 26.13
CA ILE A 163 -6.26 -25.57 24.76
C ILE A 163 -4.76 -25.88 24.80
N LYS A 164 -3.95 -25.17 25.60
CA LYS A 164 -2.50 -25.44 25.73
C LYS A 164 -2.20 -26.84 26.26
N VAL A 165 -3.00 -27.32 27.20
CA VAL A 165 -2.85 -28.66 27.80
C VAL A 165 -3.27 -29.73 26.80
N CYS A 166 -4.37 -29.52 26.07
CA CYS A 166 -4.79 -30.41 24.98
C CYS A 166 -3.77 -30.41 23.84
N ARG A 167 -3.12 -29.29 23.53
CA ARG A 167 -2.08 -29.20 22.49
C ARG A 167 -0.91 -30.17 22.77
N GLN A 168 -0.59 -30.44 24.03
CA GLN A 168 0.51 -31.35 24.41
C GLN A 168 0.15 -32.84 24.29
N SER A 169 -1.13 -33.20 24.39
CA SER A 169 -1.58 -34.61 24.37
C SER A 169 -2.34 -34.98 23.09
N SER A 170 -3.27 -34.15 22.64
CA SER A 170 -4.13 -34.40 21.48
C SER A 170 -4.48 -33.11 20.72
N LEU A 171 -3.81 -32.92 19.58
CA LEU A 171 -4.01 -31.76 18.69
C LEU A 171 -5.46 -31.65 18.19
N GLU A 172 -6.14 -32.77 17.95
CA GLU A 172 -7.54 -32.81 17.48
C GLU A 172 -8.51 -32.17 18.49
N ASN A 173 -8.39 -32.53 19.77
CA ASN A 173 -9.23 -31.96 20.82
C ASN A 173 -8.90 -30.50 21.06
N ALA A 174 -7.62 -30.10 20.93
CA ALA A 174 -7.22 -28.71 21.05
C ALA A 174 -7.84 -27.84 19.94
N LEU A 175 -7.88 -28.35 18.70
CA LEU A 175 -8.53 -27.67 17.57
C LEU A 175 -10.04 -27.58 17.76
N ALA A 176 -10.71 -28.68 18.12
CA ALA A 176 -12.16 -28.70 18.37
C ALA A 176 -12.57 -27.73 19.49
N LEU A 177 -11.78 -27.66 20.57
CA LEU A 177 -12.02 -26.73 21.67
C LEU A 177 -11.80 -25.28 21.24
N ALA A 178 -10.73 -25.00 20.49
CA ALA A 178 -10.44 -23.66 20.01
C ALA A 178 -11.51 -23.15 19.02
N GLU A 179 -12.01 -24.02 18.14
CA GLU A 179 -13.11 -23.71 17.22
C GLU A 179 -14.42 -23.45 17.98
N LYS A 180 -14.78 -24.34 18.93
CA LYS A 180 -16.02 -24.22 19.73
C LYS A 180 -16.08 -22.93 20.55
N HIS A 181 -14.95 -22.47 21.09
CA HIS A 181 -14.89 -21.26 21.94
C HIS A 181 -14.44 -19.99 21.19
N ASN A 182 -14.42 -20.01 19.85
CA ASN A 182 -14.02 -18.87 19.01
C ASN A 182 -12.62 -18.32 19.36
N ARG A 183 -11.69 -19.19 19.75
CA ARG A 183 -10.28 -18.83 20.02
C ARG A 183 -9.45 -18.96 18.75
N HIS A 184 -9.77 -18.13 17.76
CA HIS A 184 -9.19 -18.18 16.41
C HIS A 184 -7.66 -18.05 16.40
N SER A 185 -7.08 -17.20 17.25
CA SER A 185 -5.63 -16.99 17.33
C SER A 185 -4.87 -18.25 17.74
N LEU A 186 -5.41 -19.02 18.70
CA LEU A 186 -4.83 -20.28 19.15
C LEU A 186 -5.07 -21.41 18.14
N TYR A 187 -6.25 -21.45 17.51
CA TYR A 187 -6.56 -22.41 16.46
C TYR A 187 -5.57 -22.31 15.30
N ILE A 188 -5.37 -21.10 14.77
CA ILE A 188 -4.42 -20.83 13.68
C ILE A 188 -2.99 -21.17 14.13
N LYS A 189 -2.61 -20.81 15.37
CA LYS A 189 -1.28 -21.13 15.90
C LYS A 189 -1.01 -22.64 15.93
N ILE A 190 -1.99 -23.46 16.34
CA ILE A 190 -1.87 -24.93 16.35
C ILE A 190 -1.72 -25.46 14.93
N LEU A 191 -2.51 -24.97 13.97
CA LEU A 191 -2.41 -25.40 12.58
C LEU A 191 -1.05 -25.07 11.94
N LEU A 192 -0.50 -23.89 12.24
CA LEU A 192 0.77 -23.43 11.66
C LEU A 192 2.00 -24.09 12.29
N GLU A 193 2.04 -24.19 13.62
CA GLU A 193 3.22 -24.65 14.36
C GLU A 193 3.28 -26.17 14.50
N ASP A 194 2.15 -26.85 14.74
CA ASP A 194 2.16 -28.29 15.06
C ASP A 194 1.80 -29.17 13.86
N ARG A 195 0.78 -28.78 13.07
CA ARG A 195 0.31 -29.58 11.93
C ARG A 195 0.94 -29.20 10.60
N HIS A 196 1.50 -28.00 10.48
CA HIS A 196 2.00 -27.44 9.22
C HIS A 196 0.95 -27.46 8.10
N GLU A 197 -0.34 -27.39 8.45
CA GLU A 197 -1.46 -27.37 7.51
C GLU A 197 -1.79 -25.92 7.14
N TYR A 198 -0.93 -25.32 6.30
CA TYR A 198 -1.01 -23.91 5.94
C TYR A 198 -2.25 -23.55 5.10
N THR A 199 -2.67 -24.43 4.19
CA THR A 199 -3.84 -24.21 3.33
C THR A 199 -5.14 -24.22 4.14
N SER A 200 -5.32 -25.22 5.01
CA SER A 200 -6.45 -25.30 5.94
C SER A 200 -6.54 -24.08 6.85
N ALA A 201 -5.39 -23.57 7.31
CA ALA A 201 -5.33 -22.35 8.11
C ALA A 201 -5.81 -21.12 7.33
N LEU A 202 -5.42 -20.96 6.06
CA LEU A 202 -5.92 -19.88 5.20
C LEU A 202 -7.44 -20.00 4.95
N GLU A 203 -7.96 -21.20 4.68
CA GLU A 203 -9.39 -21.43 4.51
C GLU A 203 -10.19 -21.08 5.78
N TYR A 204 -9.62 -21.34 6.95
CA TYR A 204 -10.23 -20.94 8.22
C TYR A 204 -10.21 -19.41 8.39
N ILE A 205 -9.10 -18.75 8.06
CA ILE A 205 -8.98 -17.29 8.11
C ILE A 205 -9.97 -16.61 7.15
N GLU A 206 -10.27 -17.23 6.00
CA GLU A 206 -11.27 -16.74 5.04
C GLU A 206 -12.70 -16.73 5.60
N LYS A 207 -13.00 -17.57 6.60
CA LYS A 207 -14.30 -17.61 7.27
C LYS A 207 -14.46 -16.57 8.39
N LEU A 208 -13.37 -15.93 8.83
CA LEU A 208 -13.41 -14.95 9.93
C LEU A 208 -13.91 -13.59 9.46
N SER A 209 -14.16 -12.67 10.41
CA SER A 209 -14.43 -11.28 10.08
C SER A 209 -13.20 -10.62 9.47
N ILE A 210 -13.40 -9.65 8.57
CA ILE A 210 -12.32 -8.95 7.84
C ILE A 210 -11.24 -8.43 8.80
N ASP A 211 -11.63 -7.81 9.91
CA ASP A 211 -10.69 -7.27 10.91
C ASP A 211 -9.80 -8.37 11.53
N GLN A 212 -10.40 -9.51 11.89
CA GLN A 212 -9.67 -10.63 12.47
C GLN A 212 -8.76 -11.29 11.42
N SER A 213 -9.22 -11.41 10.18
CA SER A 213 -8.41 -11.92 9.07
C SER A 213 -7.20 -11.03 8.79
N VAL A 214 -7.35 -9.70 8.83
CA VAL A 214 -6.26 -8.75 8.66
C VAL A 214 -5.24 -8.85 9.80
N GLN A 215 -5.70 -8.92 11.05
CA GLN A 215 -4.79 -9.04 12.20
C GLN A 215 -4.00 -10.35 12.18
N THR A 216 -4.68 -11.46 11.89
CA THR A 216 -4.06 -12.79 11.84
C THR A 216 -3.08 -12.91 10.68
N ILE A 217 -3.42 -12.43 9.49
CA ILE A 217 -2.50 -12.46 8.35
C ILE A 217 -1.28 -11.57 8.61
N LYS A 218 -1.45 -10.37 9.20
CA LYS A 218 -0.31 -9.51 9.57
C LYS A 218 0.64 -10.22 10.55
N GLN A 219 0.09 -10.94 11.54
CA GLN A 219 0.88 -11.68 12.54
C GLN A 219 1.65 -12.87 11.95
N TYR A 220 1.05 -13.64 11.04
CA TYR A 220 1.61 -14.90 10.53
C TYR A 220 2.08 -14.85 9.07
N SER A 221 2.08 -13.67 8.47
CA SER A 221 2.41 -13.41 7.06
C SER A 221 3.71 -14.05 6.59
N ASN A 222 4.79 -13.91 7.35
CA ASN A 222 6.10 -14.49 7.01
C ASN A 222 6.05 -16.02 6.86
N VAL A 223 5.20 -16.70 7.65
CA VAL A 223 5.02 -18.16 7.60
C VAL A 223 4.24 -18.55 6.36
N PHE A 224 3.19 -17.80 6.04
CA PHE A 224 2.36 -18.07 4.86
C PHE A 224 3.10 -17.82 3.56
N ILE A 225 3.85 -16.73 3.44
CA ILE A 225 4.57 -16.38 2.22
C ILE A 225 5.73 -17.35 1.95
N LYS A 226 6.41 -17.80 3.01
CA LYS A 226 7.50 -18.77 2.88
C LYS A 226 7.03 -20.14 2.41
N ASN A 227 5.87 -20.60 2.88
CA ASN A 227 5.40 -21.97 2.63
C ASN A 227 4.38 -22.06 1.48
N VAL A 228 3.50 -21.07 1.35
CA VAL A 228 2.34 -21.09 0.44
C VAL A 228 2.10 -19.70 -0.19
N PRO A 229 3.02 -19.19 -1.02
CA PRO A 229 2.96 -17.81 -1.53
C PRO A 229 1.77 -17.56 -2.46
N LYS A 230 1.45 -18.48 -3.38
CA LYS A 230 0.42 -18.28 -4.41
C LYS A 230 -0.98 -18.20 -3.82
N GLU A 231 -1.30 -19.11 -2.90
CA GLU A 231 -2.58 -19.16 -2.22
C GLU A 231 -2.73 -17.97 -1.26
N THR A 232 -1.64 -17.55 -0.61
CA THR A 232 -1.61 -16.32 0.20
C THR A 232 -1.93 -15.09 -0.64
N VAL A 233 -1.31 -14.94 -1.82
CA VAL A 233 -1.61 -13.84 -2.75
C VAL A 233 -3.06 -13.91 -3.22
N SER A 234 -3.57 -15.09 -3.56
CA SER A 234 -4.99 -15.26 -3.94
C SER A 234 -5.94 -14.87 -2.82
N PHE A 235 -5.59 -15.19 -1.57
CA PHE A 235 -6.36 -14.80 -0.40
C PHE A 235 -6.32 -13.27 -0.20
N LEU A 236 -5.14 -12.65 -0.26
CA LEU A 236 -4.99 -11.20 -0.17
C LEU A 236 -5.79 -10.48 -1.27
N LYS A 237 -5.81 -11.00 -2.50
CA LYS A 237 -6.64 -10.48 -3.59
C LYS A 237 -8.12 -10.45 -3.21
N LYS A 238 -8.65 -11.55 -2.67
CA LYS A 238 -10.06 -11.61 -2.21
C LYS A 238 -10.32 -10.63 -1.07
N LEU A 239 -9.41 -10.60 -0.10
CA LEU A 239 -9.55 -9.79 1.10
C LEU A 239 -9.54 -8.28 0.79
N CYS A 240 -8.62 -7.82 -0.08
CA CYS A 240 -8.57 -6.42 -0.54
C CYS A 240 -9.69 -6.08 -1.55
N SER A 241 -10.20 -7.05 -2.32
CA SER A 241 -11.35 -6.81 -3.21
C SER A 241 -12.62 -6.38 -2.46
N THR A 242 -12.78 -6.81 -1.20
CA THR A 242 -13.91 -6.35 -0.36
C THR A 242 -13.93 -4.83 -0.17
N TRP A 243 -12.77 -4.17 -0.13
CA TRP A 243 -12.70 -2.71 -0.08
C TRP A 243 -13.30 -2.04 -1.31
N TYR A 244 -13.02 -2.58 -2.49
CA TYR A 244 -13.45 -1.98 -3.75
C TYR A 244 -14.91 -2.23 -4.08
N THR A 245 -15.51 -3.29 -3.54
CA THR A 245 -16.93 -3.66 -3.76
C THR A 245 -17.90 -3.10 -2.72
N THR A 246 -17.43 -2.72 -1.52
CA THR A 246 -18.31 -2.24 -0.45
C THR A 246 -18.62 -0.75 -0.65
N THR A 247 -19.80 -0.44 -1.18
CA THR A 247 -20.27 0.94 -1.46
C THR A 247 -20.79 1.71 -0.24
N ASN A 248 -20.75 1.11 0.97
CA ASN A 248 -21.32 1.72 2.17
C ASN A 248 -20.29 2.57 2.93
N VAL A 249 -20.63 3.85 3.06
CA VAL A 249 -19.83 4.97 3.59
C VAL A 249 -19.46 4.83 5.09
N ASP A 250 -20.01 3.84 5.79
CA ASP A 250 -19.89 3.71 7.26
C ASP A 250 -18.77 2.75 7.74
N LEU A 251 -18.03 2.08 6.83
CA LEU A 251 -16.95 1.14 7.19
C LEU A 251 -15.54 1.62 6.83
N SER A 252 -15.38 2.92 6.57
CA SER A 252 -14.15 3.56 6.07
C SER A 252 -12.90 3.40 6.96
N GLY A 253 -13.00 2.75 8.13
CA GLY A 253 -11.88 2.42 9.00
C GLY A 253 -11.44 0.95 9.05
N ASN A 254 -12.22 0.00 8.50
CA ASN A 254 -12.08 -1.46 8.82
C ASN A 254 -11.77 -2.35 7.60
N SER A 255 -11.31 -1.75 6.51
CA SER A 255 -11.14 -2.43 5.23
C SER A 255 -9.67 -2.47 4.81
N ALA A 256 -9.22 -3.67 4.48
CA ALA A 256 -7.83 -3.94 4.18
C ALA A 256 -7.37 -3.31 2.86
N GLN A 257 -6.40 -2.40 2.91
CA GLN A 257 -5.85 -1.76 1.72
C GLN A 257 -4.71 -2.62 1.13
N PRO A 258 -4.46 -2.58 -0.19
CA PRO A 258 -3.25 -3.18 -0.76
C PRO A 258 -1.95 -2.65 -0.12
N GLU A 259 -1.95 -1.38 0.28
CA GLU A 259 -0.84 -0.70 0.97
C GLU A 259 -0.42 -1.38 2.27
N ASP A 260 -1.40 -1.96 3.00
CA ASP A 260 -1.16 -2.68 4.25
C ASP A 260 -0.34 -3.95 4.06
N PHE A 261 -0.16 -4.44 2.83
CA PHE A 261 0.47 -5.74 2.56
C PHE A 261 1.67 -5.66 1.61
N ILE A 262 2.01 -4.48 1.09
CA ILE A 262 3.18 -4.32 0.19
C ILE A 262 4.44 -4.88 0.83
N TYR A 263 4.68 -4.54 2.11
CA TYR A 263 5.89 -4.93 2.84
C TYR A 263 6.11 -6.45 2.91
N LEU A 264 5.06 -7.23 2.67
CA LEU A 264 5.09 -8.68 2.68
C LEU A 264 5.63 -9.29 1.40
N LEU A 265 5.47 -8.60 0.27
CA LEU A 265 5.77 -9.11 -1.06
C LEU A 265 6.97 -8.38 -1.72
N LEU A 266 7.65 -7.48 -1.00
CA LEU A 266 8.77 -6.70 -1.55
C LEU A 266 9.91 -7.56 -2.13
N ASP A 267 10.14 -8.74 -1.55
CA ASP A 267 11.21 -9.64 -2.00
C ASP A 267 10.87 -10.35 -3.33
N ASP A 268 9.58 -10.51 -3.65
CA ASP A 268 9.11 -11.18 -4.87
C ASP A 268 8.33 -10.21 -5.76
N SER A 269 9.06 -9.58 -6.68
CA SER A 269 8.51 -8.57 -7.57
C SER A 269 7.47 -9.15 -8.54
N GLU A 270 7.55 -10.42 -8.94
CA GLU A 270 6.57 -11.05 -9.82
C GLU A 270 5.24 -11.24 -9.07
N CYS A 271 5.30 -11.79 -7.85
CA CYS A 271 4.11 -11.97 -7.01
C CYS A 271 3.46 -10.63 -6.61
N LEU A 272 4.27 -9.60 -6.32
CA LEU A 272 3.75 -8.27 -6.00
C LEU A 272 3.07 -7.61 -7.20
N VAL A 273 3.68 -7.70 -8.38
CA VAL A 273 3.04 -7.22 -9.61
C VAL A 273 1.72 -7.96 -9.80
N ASP A 274 1.71 -9.29 -9.81
CA ASP A 274 0.51 -10.13 -9.94
C ASP A 274 -0.60 -9.76 -8.94
N PHE A 275 -0.24 -9.44 -7.70
CA PHE A 275 -1.16 -8.98 -6.67
C PHE A 275 -1.83 -7.65 -7.04
N LEU A 276 -1.02 -6.66 -7.42
CA LEU A 276 -1.48 -5.32 -7.76
C LEU A 276 -2.23 -5.27 -9.09
N GLU A 277 -1.88 -6.11 -10.07
CA GLU A 277 -2.58 -6.20 -11.36
C GLU A 277 -4.08 -6.49 -11.19
N HIS A 278 -4.45 -7.24 -10.15
CA HIS A 278 -5.85 -7.56 -9.86
C HIS A 278 -6.70 -6.30 -9.62
N PHE A 279 -6.07 -5.20 -9.21
CA PHE A 279 -6.71 -3.95 -8.84
C PHE A 279 -6.51 -2.82 -9.86
N ASP A 280 -6.00 -3.12 -11.07
CA ASP A 280 -5.74 -2.13 -12.14
C ASP A 280 -6.99 -1.31 -12.53
N ASN A 281 -8.20 -1.84 -12.34
CA ASN A 281 -9.45 -1.11 -12.62
C ASN A 281 -9.76 0.00 -11.60
N PHE A 282 -9.03 0.06 -10.48
CA PHE A 282 -9.28 0.99 -9.37
C PHE A 282 -8.09 1.94 -9.12
N LEU A 283 -7.25 2.18 -10.14
CA LEU A 283 -6.08 3.07 -10.06
C LEU A 283 -6.42 4.47 -9.50
N ASP A 284 -7.62 4.99 -9.78
CA ASP A 284 -8.08 6.31 -9.29
C ASP A 284 -8.16 6.40 -7.75
N LYS A 285 -8.25 5.25 -7.05
CA LYS A 285 -8.34 5.18 -5.60
C LYS A 285 -6.98 4.96 -4.92
N TRP A 286 -5.91 4.77 -5.68
CA TRP A 286 -4.60 4.43 -5.14
C TRP A 286 -3.86 5.67 -4.63
N SER A 287 -3.05 5.50 -3.58
CA SER A 287 -2.11 6.54 -3.19
C SER A 287 -0.96 6.67 -4.20
N THR A 288 -0.32 7.84 -4.19
CA THR A 288 0.84 8.14 -5.03
C THR A 288 2.00 7.18 -4.75
N SER A 289 2.19 6.81 -3.47
CA SER A 289 3.20 5.86 -3.03
C SER A 289 2.94 4.45 -3.56
N LEU A 290 1.70 3.95 -3.49
CA LEU A 290 1.33 2.63 -4.00
C LEU A 290 1.58 2.54 -5.51
N LEU A 291 1.18 3.57 -6.26
CA LEU A 291 1.40 3.64 -7.71
C LEU A 291 2.89 3.65 -8.06
N ASN A 292 3.70 4.42 -7.32
CA ASN A 292 5.15 4.47 -7.53
C ASN A 292 5.81 3.11 -7.27
N THR A 293 5.45 2.44 -6.18
CA THR A 293 5.94 1.09 -5.86
C THR A 293 5.54 0.09 -6.95
N TYR A 294 4.29 0.16 -7.43
CA TYR A 294 3.84 -0.70 -8.52
C TYR A 294 4.67 -0.50 -9.80
N ILE A 295 4.92 0.75 -10.19
CA ILE A 295 5.75 1.07 -11.36
C ILE A 295 7.19 0.57 -11.16
N GLU A 296 7.77 0.78 -9.98
CA GLU A 296 9.12 0.29 -9.65
C GLU A 296 9.23 -1.23 -9.82
N HIS A 297 8.30 -2.00 -9.24
CA HIS A 297 8.33 -3.45 -9.37
C HIS A 297 8.02 -3.94 -10.79
N CYS A 298 7.14 -3.25 -11.54
CA CYS A 298 6.93 -3.52 -12.96
C CYS A 298 8.22 -3.32 -13.78
N LEU A 299 9.01 -2.29 -13.47
CA LEU A 299 10.30 -2.03 -14.13
C LEU A 299 11.36 -3.08 -13.76
N ILE A 300 11.36 -3.58 -12.52
CA ILE A 300 12.21 -4.69 -12.09
C ILE A 300 11.88 -5.96 -12.87
N VAL A 301 10.60 -6.33 -12.95
CA VAL A 301 10.14 -7.50 -13.72
C VAL A 301 10.49 -7.32 -15.20
N TRP A 302 10.25 -6.13 -15.78
CA TRP A 302 10.62 -5.83 -17.16
C TRP A 302 12.13 -5.99 -17.46
N LYS A 303 12.99 -5.63 -16.50
CA LYS A 303 14.45 -5.76 -16.65
C LYS A 303 14.93 -7.21 -16.54
N ASN A 304 14.26 -8.02 -15.72
CA ASN A 304 14.61 -9.42 -15.51
C ASN A 304 14.00 -10.36 -16.57
N GLU A 305 12.95 -9.93 -17.28
CA GLU A 305 12.28 -10.72 -18.31
C GLU A 305 13.15 -10.89 -19.58
N ASN A 306 13.46 -12.13 -19.93
CA ASN A 306 14.27 -12.46 -21.12
C ASN A 306 13.45 -12.52 -22.42
N ASN A 307 12.12 -12.70 -22.33
CA ASN A 307 11.27 -12.84 -23.51
C ASN A 307 10.83 -11.48 -24.06
N GLN A 308 11.19 -11.19 -25.32
CA GLN A 308 10.88 -9.91 -25.96
C GLN A 308 9.37 -9.63 -26.08
N GLU A 309 8.54 -10.66 -26.27
CA GLU A 309 7.08 -10.50 -26.33
C GLU A 309 6.46 -10.11 -24.98
N ASN A 310 6.88 -10.77 -23.89
CA ASN A 310 6.40 -10.44 -22.55
C ASN A 310 6.90 -9.06 -22.13
N ARG A 311 8.15 -8.73 -22.46
CA ARG A 311 8.72 -7.41 -22.25
C ARG A 311 7.90 -6.31 -22.92
N SER A 312 7.45 -6.53 -24.17
CA SER A 312 6.58 -5.59 -24.88
C SER A 312 5.17 -5.48 -24.27
N LYS A 313 4.62 -6.58 -23.71
CA LYS A 313 3.34 -6.53 -22.97
C LYS A 313 3.47 -5.68 -21.71
N ILE A 314 4.53 -5.86 -20.93
CA ILE A 314 4.81 -5.07 -19.73
C ILE A 314 5.04 -3.60 -20.10
N GLU A 315 5.76 -3.31 -21.19
CA GLU A 315 5.93 -1.94 -21.70
C GLU A 315 4.60 -1.25 -21.98
N LYS A 316 3.73 -1.90 -22.75
CA LYS A 316 2.40 -1.38 -23.07
C LYS A 316 1.58 -1.18 -21.80
N LYS A 317 1.72 -2.09 -20.83
CA LYS A 317 1.04 -1.99 -19.55
C LYS A 317 1.49 -0.76 -18.75
N ILE A 318 2.81 -0.57 -18.58
CA ILE A 318 3.36 0.60 -17.88
C ILE A 318 2.90 1.90 -18.55
N ILE A 319 2.94 1.95 -19.89
CA ILE A 319 2.46 3.11 -20.65
C ILE A 319 0.97 3.35 -20.44
N ASN A 320 0.14 2.29 -20.47
CA ASN A 320 -1.29 2.42 -20.21
C ASN A 320 -1.57 2.96 -18.81
N ILE A 321 -0.84 2.49 -17.79
CA ILE A 321 -0.96 3.00 -16.40
C ILE A 321 -0.61 4.48 -16.35
N LEU A 322 0.47 4.90 -17.01
CA LEU A 322 0.88 6.31 -17.10
C LEU A 322 -0.13 7.18 -17.86
N GLN A 323 -0.88 6.59 -18.80
CA GLN A 323 -1.93 7.29 -19.56
C GLN A 323 -3.28 7.34 -18.84
N SER A 324 -3.65 6.28 -18.11
CA SER A 324 -4.94 6.16 -17.43
C SER A 324 -4.95 6.85 -16.08
N ALA A 325 -3.81 6.85 -15.38
CA ALA A 325 -3.66 7.65 -14.17
C ALA A 325 -3.62 9.12 -14.62
N ASP A 326 -4.78 9.78 -14.61
CA ASP A 326 -4.87 11.23 -14.78
C ASP A 326 -3.77 11.86 -13.91
N ILE A 327 -2.76 12.39 -14.59
CA ILE A 327 -1.47 12.99 -14.20
C ILE A 327 -1.42 13.77 -12.88
N LYS A 328 -2.56 14.11 -12.26
CA LYS A 328 -2.61 14.83 -10.99
C LYS A 328 -2.14 14.01 -9.78
N MET A 329 -2.13 12.67 -9.85
CA MET A 329 -1.75 11.80 -8.72
C MET A 329 -0.33 11.22 -8.82
N CYS A 330 0.29 11.19 -10.00
CA CYS A 330 1.60 10.54 -10.15
C CYS A 330 2.72 11.58 -10.00
N ASP A 331 3.69 11.32 -9.11
CA ASP A 331 4.88 12.18 -9.02
C ASP A 331 5.78 11.91 -10.23
N HIS A 332 5.57 12.72 -11.28
CA HIS A 332 6.29 12.62 -12.54
C HIS A 332 7.82 12.62 -12.37
N TYR A 333 8.35 13.26 -11.32
CA TYR A 333 9.78 13.26 -11.06
C TYR A 333 10.27 11.92 -10.53
N GLN A 334 9.53 11.31 -9.61
CA GLN A 334 9.90 9.99 -9.07
C GLN A 334 9.85 8.91 -10.17
N VAL A 335 8.80 8.92 -10.99
CA VAL A 335 8.71 7.99 -12.12
C VAL A 335 9.81 8.25 -13.14
N LEU A 336 10.19 9.51 -13.39
CA LEU A 336 11.31 9.82 -14.27
C LEU A 336 12.63 9.28 -13.71
N ILE A 337 12.88 9.42 -12.40
CA ILE A 337 14.06 8.88 -11.74
C ILE A 337 14.10 7.36 -11.89
N LEU A 338 12.99 6.67 -11.60
CA LEU A 338 12.87 5.22 -11.79
C LEU A 338 13.09 4.83 -13.25
N ALA A 339 12.43 5.49 -14.20
CA ALA A 339 12.58 5.17 -15.61
C ALA A 339 14.03 5.39 -16.09
N THR A 340 14.72 6.42 -15.59
CA THR A 340 16.15 6.65 -15.91
C THR A 340 17.07 5.63 -15.28
N SER A 341 16.82 5.17 -14.05
CA SER A 341 17.66 4.15 -13.39
C SER A 341 17.53 2.78 -14.04
N PHE A 342 16.36 2.46 -14.58
CA PHE A 342 16.09 1.22 -15.32
C PHE A 342 16.30 1.34 -16.83
N GLU A 343 16.75 2.50 -17.35
CA GLU A 343 16.93 2.79 -18.79
C GLU A 343 15.66 2.55 -19.64
N PHE A 344 14.49 2.75 -19.05
CA PHE A 344 13.21 2.53 -19.70
C PHE A 344 12.82 3.72 -20.59
N LYS A 345 13.32 3.69 -21.84
CA LYS A 345 13.10 4.76 -22.85
C LYS A 345 11.62 5.15 -23.04
N PRO A 346 10.64 4.23 -23.15
CA PRO A 346 9.28 4.60 -23.49
C PRO A 346 8.59 5.51 -22.46
N ALA A 347 8.76 5.28 -21.15
CA ALA A 347 8.18 6.16 -20.13
C ALA A 347 8.86 7.53 -20.11
N ILE A 348 10.18 7.58 -20.31
CA ILE A 348 10.93 8.84 -20.34
C ILE A 348 10.41 9.75 -21.47
N VAL A 349 10.24 9.17 -22.65
CA VAL A 349 9.65 9.88 -23.80
C VAL A 349 8.25 10.37 -23.46
N TYR A 350 7.39 9.49 -22.95
CA TYR A 350 6.01 9.83 -22.58
C TYR A 350 5.93 10.97 -21.55
N ILE A 351 6.73 10.91 -20.47
CA ILE A 351 6.74 11.93 -19.41
C ILE A 351 7.22 13.27 -19.95
N PHE A 352 8.26 13.30 -20.79
CA PHE A 352 8.75 14.56 -21.35
C PHE A 352 7.80 15.16 -22.39
N GLU A 353 7.15 14.33 -23.21
CA GLU A 353 6.11 14.77 -24.15
C GLU A 353 4.92 15.37 -23.39
N HIS A 354 4.43 14.67 -22.35
CA HIS A 354 3.30 15.14 -21.55
C HIS A 354 3.63 16.45 -20.79
N ASN A 355 4.82 16.55 -20.20
CA ASN A 355 5.27 17.76 -19.50
C ASN A 355 5.68 18.90 -20.44
N LYS A 356 5.59 18.72 -21.77
CA LYS A 356 6.02 19.68 -22.80
C LYS A 356 7.49 20.09 -22.67
N GLN A 357 8.33 19.23 -22.09
CA GLN A 357 9.77 19.48 -21.90
C GLN A 357 10.60 18.91 -23.06
N TYR A 358 10.30 19.35 -24.29
CA TYR A 358 10.91 18.83 -25.52
C TYR A 358 12.42 19.07 -25.61
N SER A 359 12.90 20.19 -25.07
CA SER A 359 14.35 20.49 -25.03
C SER A 359 15.14 19.48 -24.20
N LYS A 360 14.55 18.95 -23.11
CA LYS A 360 15.18 17.90 -22.29
C LYS A 360 15.08 16.53 -22.96
N LEU A 361 13.95 16.24 -23.61
CA LEU A 361 13.78 15.01 -24.40
C LEU A 361 14.86 14.87 -25.48
N ILE A 362 15.14 15.94 -26.21
CA ILE A 362 16.19 15.93 -27.24
C ILE A 362 17.57 15.75 -26.61
N ARG A 363 17.89 16.45 -25.51
CA ARG A 363 19.15 16.24 -24.79
C ARG A 363 19.32 14.80 -24.32
N TYR A 364 18.23 14.15 -23.90
CA TYR A 364 18.23 12.74 -23.53
C TYR A 364 18.53 11.84 -24.73
N PHE A 365 17.84 12.00 -25.86
CA PHE A 365 18.14 11.23 -27.07
C PHE A 365 19.59 11.42 -27.55
N LEU A 366 20.09 12.65 -27.50
CA LEU A 366 21.48 12.97 -27.86
C LEU A 366 22.48 12.32 -26.89
N SER A 367 22.18 12.26 -25.59
CA SER A 367 23.05 11.56 -24.62
C SER A 367 23.14 10.05 -24.85
N LEU A 368 22.13 9.47 -25.51
CA LEU A 368 22.09 8.05 -25.88
C LEU A 368 22.61 7.79 -27.31
N ASN A 369 23.09 8.81 -28.01
CA ASN A 369 23.46 8.78 -29.44
C ASN A 369 22.31 8.33 -30.37
N ASP A 370 21.05 8.50 -29.94
CA ASP A 370 19.86 8.23 -30.76
C ASP A 370 19.47 9.49 -31.54
N TYR A 371 20.25 9.79 -32.58
CA TYR A 371 20.04 10.97 -33.42
C TYR A 371 18.76 10.87 -34.26
N THR A 372 18.32 9.66 -34.60
CA THR A 372 17.09 9.40 -35.34
C THR A 372 15.86 9.82 -34.54
N GLY A 373 15.76 9.40 -33.27
CA GLY A 373 14.67 9.81 -32.39
C GLY A 373 14.64 11.30 -32.11
N ALA A 374 15.83 11.93 -32.01
CA ALA A 374 15.95 13.39 -31.83
C ALA A 374 15.35 14.17 -33.01
N ILE A 375 15.61 13.75 -34.26
CA ILE A 375 15.08 14.42 -35.46
C ILE A 375 13.59 14.18 -35.62
N GLU A 376 13.10 12.98 -35.34
CA GLU A 376 11.66 12.73 -35.32
C GLU A 376 10.93 13.62 -34.31
N CYS A 377 11.52 13.84 -33.14
CA CYS A 377 11.00 14.79 -32.15
C CYS A 377 11.02 16.23 -32.68
N CYS A 378 12.10 16.66 -33.34
CA CYS A 378 12.17 17.95 -34.01
C CYS A 378 11.12 18.08 -35.13
N ARG A 379 10.82 17.02 -35.87
CA ARG A 379 9.79 17.01 -36.92
C ARG A 379 8.39 17.16 -36.34
N LYS A 380 8.10 16.46 -35.23
CA LYS A 380 6.81 16.52 -34.53
C LYS A 380 6.59 17.84 -33.79
N TYR A 381 7.57 18.29 -33.02
CA TYR A 381 7.42 19.41 -32.08
C TYR A 381 8.09 20.71 -32.54
N GLY A 382 8.90 20.68 -33.60
CA GLY A 382 9.63 21.85 -34.09
C GLY A 382 8.77 22.90 -34.78
N GLN A 383 7.47 22.67 -34.99
CA GLN A 383 6.52 23.73 -35.32
C GLN A 383 6.12 24.55 -34.08
N VAL A 384 6.00 23.88 -32.93
CA VAL A 384 5.62 24.50 -31.65
C VAL A 384 6.80 25.24 -31.03
N GLU A 385 7.98 24.62 -31.05
CA GLU A 385 9.20 25.20 -30.50
C GLU A 385 10.35 25.15 -31.52
N PRO A 386 10.52 26.20 -32.34
CA PRO A 386 11.55 26.22 -33.38
C PRO A 386 12.99 26.16 -32.83
N LYS A 387 13.20 26.54 -31.56
CA LYS A 387 14.50 26.49 -30.88
C LYS A 387 15.06 25.06 -30.74
N LEU A 388 14.23 24.03 -30.88
CA LEU A 388 14.65 22.63 -30.83
C LEU A 388 15.64 22.30 -31.96
N TRP A 389 15.43 22.85 -33.17
CA TRP A 389 16.35 22.69 -34.31
C TRP A 389 17.72 23.31 -34.04
N ILE A 390 17.76 24.44 -33.32
CA ILE A 390 19.01 25.09 -32.91
C ILE A 390 19.75 24.20 -31.91
N LEU A 391 19.03 23.55 -30.98
CA LEU A 391 19.63 22.68 -29.99
C LEU A 391 20.29 21.45 -30.64
N VAL A 392 19.59 20.79 -31.57
CA VAL A 392 20.14 19.65 -32.34
C VAL A 392 21.32 20.10 -33.21
N PHE A 393 21.22 21.26 -33.86
CA PHE A 393 22.31 21.83 -34.67
C PHE A 393 23.57 22.07 -33.83
N ASN A 394 23.43 22.75 -32.69
CA ASN A 394 24.58 23.05 -31.82
C ASN A 394 25.25 21.77 -31.30
N THR A 395 24.48 20.73 -30.97
CA THR A 395 25.05 19.44 -30.56
C THR A 395 25.70 18.70 -31.72
N ALA A 396 25.11 18.74 -32.92
CA ALA A 396 25.72 18.16 -34.11
C ALA A 396 27.09 18.81 -34.41
N MET A 397 27.24 20.12 -34.20
CA MET A 397 28.52 20.82 -34.42
C MET A 397 29.62 20.44 -33.41
N VAL A 398 29.26 19.90 -32.24
CA VAL A 398 30.20 19.54 -31.17
C VAL A 398 30.49 18.03 -31.16
N ASP A 399 29.51 17.21 -31.54
CA ASP A 399 29.60 15.75 -31.49
C ASP A 399 30.19 15.18 -32.78
N ASP A 400 31.36 14.54 -32.66
CA ASP A 400 32.06 13.94 -33.79
C ASP A 400 31.36 12.68 -34.35
N MET A 401 30.36 12.14 -33.64
CA MET A 401 29.62 10.94 -34.05
C MET A 401 28.29 11.23 -34.74
N PHE A 402 27.93 12.51 -34.91
CA PHE A 402 26.69 12.90 -35.54
C PHE A 402 26.66 12.54 -37.04
N PRO A 403 25.64 11.80 -37.53
CA PRO A 403 25.60 11.39 -38.93
C PRO A 403 25.41 12.54 -39.94
N PRO A 404 26.25 12.66 -40.98
CA PRO A 404 26.23 13.79 -41.92
C PRO A 404 24.95 13.95 -42.73
N PHE A 405 24.25 12.86 -43.07
CA PHE A 405 23.03 12.89 -43.89
C PHE A 405 21.87 13.60 -43.19
N MET A 406 21.87 13.63 -41.85
CA MET A 406 20.84 14.27 -41.05
C MET A 406 21.00 15.79 -40.95
N LEU A 407 22.22 16.30 -41.21
CA LEU A 407 22.50 17.73 -41.18
C LEU A 407 21.77 18.49 -42.29
N GLU A 408 21.60 17.89 -43.47
CA GLU A 408 20.89 18.51 -44.59
C GLU A 408 19.43 18.83 -44.24
N GLU A 409 18.73 17.91 -43.55
CA GLU A 409 17.35 18.13 -43.10
C GLU A 409 17.28 19.28 -42.06
N ILE A 410 18.22 19.29 -41.11
CA ILE A 410 18.31 20.33 -40.07
C ILE A 410 18.57 21.71 -40.69
N LEU A 411 19.53 21.82 -41.61
CA LEU A 411 19.87 23.08 -42.27
C LEU A 411 18.71 23.62 -43.12
N ASN A 412 18.00 22.74 -43.83
CA ASN A 412 16.82 23.14 -44.60
C ASN A 412 15.69 23.69 -43.72
N GLU A 413 15.43 23.07 -42.56
CA GLU A 413 14.41 23.58 -41.63
C GLU A 413 14.84 24.86 -40.90
N ILE A 414 16.14 25.02 -40.62
CA ILE A 414 16.71 26.27 -40.08
C ILE A 414 16.57 27.41 -41.10
N GLU A 415 16.80 27.13 -42.39
CA GLU A 415 16.64 28.12 -43.46
C GLU A 415 15.19 28.55 -43.63
N LYS A 416 14.26 27.58 -43.79
CA LYS A 416 12.83 27.85 -43.98
C LYS A 416 12.24 28.70 -42.85
N LYS A 417 12.68 28.46 -41.62
CA LYS A 417 12.18 29.17 -40.42
C LYS A 417 13.08 30.33 -39.99
N SER A 418 14.11 30.66 -40.77
CA SER A 418 15.09 31.72 -40.51
C SER A 418 15.60 31.74 -39.06
N LEU A 419 15.94 30.56 -38.52
CA LEU A 419 16.21 30.38 -37.08
C LEU A 419 17.58 30.83 -36.63
N LEU A 420 18.57 30.80 -37.53
CA LEU A 420 19.95 31.20 -37.28
C LEU A 420 20.43 32.10 -38.41
N SER A 421 21.36 33.01 -38.09
CA SER A 421 22.04 33.81 -39.11
C SER A 421 22.98 32.93 -39.93
N ALA A 422 23.03 33.19 -41.23
CA ALA A 422 23.93 32.48 -42.15
C ALA A 422 25.40 32.57 -41.70
N HIS A 423 25.79 33.70 -41.11
CA HIS A 423 27.13 33.86 -40.55
C HIS A 423 27.40 32.89 -39.39
N PHE A 424 26.46 32.74 -38.46
CA PHE A 424 26.62 31.84 -37.32
C PHE A 424 26.63 30.37 -37.74
N THR A 425 25.75 29.96 -38.66
CA THR A 425 25.70 28.58 -39.16
C THR A 425 27.00 28.21 -39.89
N ILE A 426 27.51 29.08 -40.76
CA ILE A 426 28.74 28.86 -41.51
C ILE A 426 29.96 28.83 -40.59
N THR A 427 30.08 29.77 -39.65
CA THR A 427 31.21 29.79 -38.71
C THR A 427 31.21 28.59 -37.76
N SER A 428 30.03 28.08 -37.41
CA SER A 428 29.89 26.85 -36.59
C SER A 428 30.26 25.60 -37.38
N LEU A 429 29.78 25.48 -38.63
CA LEU A 429 30.16 24.41 -39.56
C LEU A 429 31.67 24.39 -39.82
N ALA A 430 32.28 25.56 -40.03
CA ALA A 430 33.71 25.67 -40.27
C ALA A 430 34.58 25.25 -39.08
N LYS A 431 34.05 25.29 -37.85
CA LYS A 431 34.73 24.83 -36.64
C LYS A 431 34.62 23.32 -36.42
N SER A 432 33.57 22.69 -36.94
CA SER A 432 33.36 21.25 -36.84
C SER A 432 34.40 20.48 -37.67
N LYS A 433 34.86 19.33 -37.17
CA LYS A 433 35.82 18.46 -37.89
C LYS A 433 35.14 17.40 -38.75
N THR A 434 33.86 17.13 -38.49
CA THR A 434 33.08 16.05 -39.10
C THR A 434 32.43 16.43 -40.41
N PHE A 435 32.02 17.68 -40.57
CA PHE A 435 31.22 18.09 -41.73
C PHE A 435 32.08 18.73 -42.81
N ASN A 436 32.12 18.07 -43.97
CA ASN A 436 32.67 18.67 -45.18
C ASN A 436 31.68 19.67 -45.79
N ILE A 437 32.21 20.68 -46.50
CA ILE A 437 31.42 21.72 -47.20
C ILE A 437 30.40 21.15 -48.21
N GLY A 438 30.60 19.91 -48.66
CA GLY A 438 29.65 19.18 -49.49
C GLY A 438 28.27 19.04 -48.84
N HIS A 439 28.22 18.77 -47.53
CA HIS A 439 26.97 18.59 -46.78
C HIS A 439 26.22 19.92 -46.54
N ALA A 440 26.93 21.04 -46.59
CA ALA A 440 26.34 22.38 -46.50
C ALA A 440 26.08 22.99 -47.89
N ARG A 441 26.44 22.32 -48.99
CA ARG A 441 26.37 22.87 -50.35
C ARG A 441 24.95 23.24 -50.74
N ALA A 442 23.97 22.38 -50.43
CA ALA A 442 22.56 22.63 -50.73
C ALA A 442 22.07 23.92 -50.03
N TYR A 443 22.31 24.01 -48.72
CA TYR A 443 21.99 25.16 -47.88
C TYR A 443 22.68 26.46 -48.32
N LEU A 444 23.97 26.40 -48.67
CA LEU A 444 24.69 27.57 -49.19
C LEU A 444 24.13 28.01 -50.55
N THR A 445 23.78 27.06 -51.41
CA THR A 445 23.24 27.38 -52.75
C THR A 445 21.87 28.04 -52.65
N SER A 446 21.00 27.59 -51.73
CA SER A 446 19.70 28.21 -51.48
C SER A 446 19.84 29.59 -50.84
N LEU A 447 20.69 29.75 -49.83
CA LEU A 447 20.97 31.04 -49.18
C LEU A 447 21.50 32.07 -50.16
N PHE A 448 22.59 31.75 -50.89
CA PHE A 448 23.16 32.68 -51.87
C PHE A 448 22.19 32.95 -53.02
N GLY A 449 21.36 31.98 -53.39
CA GLY A 449 20.30 32.17 -54.37
C GLY A 449 19.23 33.16 -53.90
N ALA A 450 18.83 33.09 -52.62
CA ALA A 450 17.88 34.02 -52.01
C ALA A 450 18.46 35.43 -51.88
N GLU A 451 19.69 35.57 -51.36
CA GLU A 451 20.37 36.86 -51.26
C GLU A 451 20.61 37.49 -52.64
N LYS A 452 20.97 36.71 -53.65
CA LYS A 452 21.15 37.21 -55.02
C LYS A 452 19.85 37.79 -55.60
N LYS A 453 18.71 37.15 -55.37
CA LYS A 453 17.40 37.67 -55.80
C LYS A 453 17.04 38.99 -55.12
N ILE A 454 17.38 39.14 -53.84
CA ILE A 454 17.19 40.41 -53.11
C ILE A 454 18.09 41.48 -53.72
N LEU A 455 19.37 41.18 -53.93
CA LEU A 455 20.32 42.10 -54.56
C LEU A 455 19.91 42.51 -55.98
N GLU A 456 19.33 41.61 -56.76
CA GLU A 456 18.80 41.94 -58.10
C GLU A 456 17.63 42.92 -58.01
N LYS A 457 16.67 42.71 -57.10
CA LYS A 457 15.56 43.66 -56.87
C LYS A 457 16.06 45.00 -56.36
N ASP A 458 17.01 45.01 -55.43
CA ASP A 458 17.57 46.25 -54.89
C ASP A 458 18.30 47.04 -55.98
N LYS A 459 19.06 46.37 -56.86
CA LYS A 459 19.67 47.00 -58.02
C LYS A 459 18.64 47.58 -58.99
N GLU A 460 17.58 46.84 -59.30
CA GLU A 460 16.49 47.33 -60.14
C GLU A 460 15.84 48.59 -59.55
N MET A 461 15.64 48.63 -58.22
CA MET A 461 15.12 49.82 -57.53
C MET A 461 16.11 50.98 -57.56
N VAL A 462 17.40 50.72 -57.33
CA VAL A 462 18.45 51.75 -57.42
C VAL A 462 18.51 52.35 -58.82
N ASP A 463 18.49 51.54 -59.87
CA ASP A 463 18.51 52.02 -61.26
C ASP A 463 17.28 52.86 -61.58
N LYS A 464 16.11 52.47 -61.05
CA LYS A 464 14.87 53.25 -61.18
C LYS A 464 14.99 54.60 -60.48
N TYR A 465 15.43 54.62 -59.23
CA TYR A 465 15.60 55.87 -58.48
C TYR A 465 16.68 56.77 -59.05
N GLN A 466 17.76 56.22 -59.61
CA GLN A 466 18.79 56.99 -60.31
C GLN A 466 18.22 57.68 -61.55
N LYS A 467 17.48 56.95 -62.38
CA LYS A 467 16.79 57.53 -63.55
C LYS A 467 15.81 58.62 -63.16
N ASP A 468 15.02 58.39 -62.12
CA ASP A 468 14.07 59.40 -61.62
C ASP A 468 14.81 60.64 -61.08
N THR A 469 15.95 60.45 -60.41
CA THR A 469 16.79 61.55 -59.92
C THR A 469 17.41 62.35 -61.06
N GLU A 470 17.89 61.70 -62.12
CA GLU A 470 18.41 62.37 -63.32
C GLU A 470 17.32 63.15 -64.05
N ASN A 471 16.13 62.55 -64.19
CA ASN A 471 14.96 63.22 -64.74
C ASN A 471 14.59 64.46 -63.93
N LEU A 472 14.58 64.35 -62.59
CA LEU A 472 14.31 65.47 -61.69
C LEU A 472 15.41 66.55 -61.75
N LYS A 473 16.69 66.18 -61.86
CA LYS A 473 17.77 67.16 -62.06
C LYS A 473 17.61 67.91 -63.38
N HIS A 474 17.27 67.19 -64.46
CA HIS A 474 17.04 67.80 -65.75
C HIS A 474 15.79 68.69 -65.77
N THR A 475 14.71 68.33 -65.04
CA THR A 475 13.56 69.23 -64.88
C THR A 475 13.93 70.48 -64.08
N ILE A 476 14.73 70.36 -63.01
CA ILE A 476 15.25 71.51 -62.25
C ILE A 476 16.13 72.41 -63.14
N GLU A 477 17.04 71.85 -63.93
CA GLU A 477 17.89 72.63 -64.85
C GLU A 477 17.07 73.35 -65.91
N LYS A 478 16.06 72.69 -66.49
CA LYS A 478 15.10 73.30 -67.42
C LYS A 478 14.35 74.46 -66.76
N LEU A 479 13.85 74.27 -65.53
CA LEU A 479 13.13 75.31 -64.81
C LEU A 479 14.02 76.50 -64.43
N LYS A 480 15.33 76.29 -64.18
CA LYS A 480 16.27 77.36 -63.85
C LYS A 480 16.74 78.17 -65.06
N ASN A 481 17.02 77.50 -66.18
CA ASN A 481 17.76 78.09 -67.30
C ASN A 481 16.91 78.37 -68.55
N CYS A 482 15.69 77.85 -68.63
CA CYS A 482 14.81 78.04 -69.77
C CYS A 482 13.62 78.93 -69.43
N ALA A 483 13.30 79.89 -70.30
CA ALA A 483 12.06 80.65 -70.20
C ALA A 483 10.87 79.71 -70.42
N VAL A 484 10.02 79.55 -69.40
CA VAL A 484 8.77 78.79 -69.53
C VAL A 484 7.73 79.70 -70.20
N VAL A 485 7.24 79.30 -71.38
CA VAL A 485 6.18 80.03 -72.08
C VAL A 485 4.83 79.59 -71.55
N PHE A 486 4.12 80.48 -70.86
CA PHE A 486 2.76 80.24 -70.40
C PHE A 486 1.78 80.44 -71.55
N GLN A 487 1.34 79.34 -72.18
CA GLN A 487 0.34 79.36 -73.26
C GLN A 487 -1.09 79.09 -72.75
N GLY A 488 -1.27 78.93 -71.43
CA GLY A 488 -2.57 78.69 -70.83
C GLY A 488 -3.48 79.90 -71.00
N LEU A 489 -4.51 79.77 -71.86
CA LEU A 489 -5.53 80.78 -72.10
C LEU A 489 -6.77 80.61 -71.18
N ARG A 490 -6.78 79.59 -70.33
CA ARG A 490 -7.90 79.25 -69.44
C ARG A 490 -7.43 79.06 -68.00
N CYS A 491 -8.27 79.48 -67.06
CA CYS A 491 -8.05 79.33 -65.63
C CYS A 491 -8.26 77.87 -65.20
N SER A 492 -7.32 77.28 -64.47
CA SER A 492 -7.38 75.86 -64.07
C SER A 492 -8.40 75.57 -62.95
N ALA A 493 -8.95 76.61 -62.30
CA ALA A 493 -10.01 76.47 -61.28
C ALA A 493 -11.43 76.62 -61.85
N CYS A 494 -11.65 77.54 -62.78
CA CYS A 494 -12.99 77.84 -63.33
C CYS A 494 -13.17 77.51 -64.82
N ASN A 495 -12.10 77.07 -65.51
CA ASN A 495 -12.05 76.75 -66.95
C ASN A 495 -12.43 77.88 -67.92
N ASN A 496 -12.72 79.09 -67.43
CA ASN A 496 -13.00 80.26 -68.26
C ASN A 496 -11.73 80.89 -68.82
N GLN A 497 -11.89 81.72 -69.85
CA GLN A 497 -10.78 82.45 -70.47
C GLN A 497 -10.10 83.37 -69.44
N LEU A 498 -8.77 83.39 -69.44
CA LEU A 498 -7.98 84.15 -68.47
C LEU A 498 -8.11 85.65 -68.74
N GLU A 499 -8.46 86.40 -67.69
CA GLU A 499 -8.53 87.85 -67.66
C GLU A 499 -7.46 88.38 -66.70
N LEU A 500 -6.93 89.58 -66.98
CA LEU A 500 -5.96 90.24 -66.10
C LEU A 500 -6.66 90.80 -64.86
N PRO A 501 -6.14 90.61 -63.63
CA PRO A 501 -4.85 90.01 -63.28
C PRO A 501 -4.87 88.47 -63.12
N SER A 502 -3.86 87.79 -63.67
CA SER A 502 -3.66 86.34 -63.62
C SER A 502 -2.38 85.95 -62.89
N ILE A 503 -2.42 84.81 -62.19
CA ILE A 503 -1.28 84.19 -61.51
C ILE A 503 -0.88 82.93 -62.26
N HIS A 504 0.41 82.78 -62.54
CA HIS A 504 0.97 81.66 -63.29
C HIS A 504 2.02 80.92 -62.45
N PHE A 505 1.85 79.61 -62.29
CA PHE A 505 2.81 78.75 -61.59
C PHE A 505 3.74 78.06 -62.59
N MET A 506 4.99 77.82 -62.20
CA MET A 506 5.99 77.12 -63.03
C MET A 506 5.59 75.68 -63.41
N CYS A 507 4.58 75.10 -62.76
CA CYS A 507 3.92 73.85 -63.17
C CYS A 507 2.95 74.02 -64.37
N GLN A 508 2.96 75.19 -65.04
CA GLN A 508 2.11 75.59 -66.18
C GLN A 508 0.61 75.75 -65.88
N HIS A 509 0.21 75.72 -64.61
CA HIS A 509 -1.15 76.07 -64.21
C HIS A 509 -1.30 77.58 -64.06
N SER A 510 -2.37 78.10 -64.65
CA SER A 510 -2.71 79.52 -64.65
C SER A 510 -4.07 79.71 -63.98
N TYR A 511 -4.21 80.73 -63.15
CA TYR A 511 -5.44 81.05 -62.41
C TYR A 511 -5.75 82.55 -62.51
N HIS A 512 -7.02 82.93 -62.42
CA HIS A 512 -7.38 84.33 -62.12
C HIS A 512 -6.96 84.64 -60.68
N GLN A 513 -6.52 85.86 -60.39
CA GLN A 513 -6.12 86.25 -59.02
C GLN A 513 -7.23 85.97 -57.99
N HIS A 514 -8.50 86.21 -58.36
CA HIS A 514 -9.64 85.97 -57.48
C HIS A 514 -9.97 84.47 -57.33
N CYS A 515 -9.78 83.67 -58.38
CA CYS A 515 -9.96 82.23 -58.31
C CYS A 515 -8.83 81.55 -57.53
N PHE A 516 -7.62 82.11 -57.51
CA PHE A 516 -6.54 81.60 -56.66
C PHE A 516 -6.83 81.86 -55.18
N GLN A 517 -7.12 83.12 -54.81
CA GLN A 517 -7.40 83.52 -53.43
C GLN A 517 -8.61 82.80 -52.80
N ALA A 518 -9.56 82.34 -53.61
CA ALA A 518 -10.72 81.59 -53.13
C ALA A 518 -10.45 80.08 -52.94
N PHE A 519 -9.42 79.52 -53.59
CA PHE A 519 -9.16 78.08 -53.64
C PHE A 519 -7.82 77.65 -53.03
N SER A 520 -6.89 78.57 -52.75
CA SER A 520 -5.60 78.28 -52.11
C SER A 520 -5.61 78.65 -50.62
N GLU A 521 -5.01 77.80 -49.77
CA GLU A 521 -4.76 78.09 -48.36
C GLU A 521 -3.35 78.71 -48.13
N SER A 522 -2.44 78.57 -49.10
CA SER A 522 -1.09 79.16 -49.13
C SER A 522 -0.88 80.00 -50.40
N ASP A 523 -0.10 81.08 -50.29
CA ASP A 523 0.17 82.00 -51.40
C ASP A 523 1.21 81.45 -52.41
N ASP A 524 1.98 80.44 -52.03
CA ASP A 524 3.14 79.95 -52.78
C ASP A 524 2.91 78.61 -53.50
N ASP A 525 1.81 77.89 -53.21
CA ASP A 525 1.55 76.57 -53.78
C ASP A 525 0.45 76.57 -54.84
N CYS A 526 0.63 75.74 -55.88
CA CYS A 526 -0.38 75.53 -56.90
C CYS A 526 -1.48 74.57 -56.40
N PRO A 527 -2.77 74.97 -56.33
CA PRO A 527 -3.85 74.15 -55.76
C PRO A 527 -4.13 72.85 -56.53
N ALA A 528 -3.73 72.76 -57.80
CA ALA A 528 -3.86 71.53 -58.58
C ALA A 528 -2.71 70.54 -58.34
N CYS A 529 -1.56 71.01 -57.85
CA CYS A 529 -0.36 70.19 -57.62
C CYS A 529 -0.13 69.85 -56.14
N THR A 530 -0.74 70.59 -55.20
CA THR A 530 -0.69 70.30 -53.76
C THR A 530 -1.07 68.88 -53.35
N PRO A 531 -2.04 68.16 -53.96
CA PRO A 531 -2.31 66.77 -53.57
C PRO A 531 -1.24 65.75 -54.04
N ASN A 532 -0.31 66.16 -54.90
CA ASN A 532 0.74 65.31 -55.48
C ASN A 532 2.18 65.73 -55.08
N ASN A 533 2.32 66.77 -54.24
CA ASN A 533 3.56 67.17 -53.57
C ASN A 533 3.55 66.62 -52.14
#